data_AF-T0HCL6-F1
#
_entry.id   AF-T0HCL6-F1
#
_cell.length_a   1.000
_cell.length_b   1.000
_cell.length_c   1.000
_cell.angle_alpha   90.00
_cell.angle_beta   90.00
_cell.angle_gamma   90.00
#
_symmetry.space_group_name_H-M   'P 1'
#
loop_
_entity.id
_entity.type
_entity.pdbx_description
1 polymer ?
#
loop_
_entity_poly.entity_id
_entity_poly.type
_entity_poly.pdbx_seq_one_letter_code
_entity_poly.pdbx_strand_id
1 'polypeptide(L)'
;MDLEGEDVSAEAILPLLHKPGGQHLAEGLIGASFYVDDPDALTTIVSLDLRSRAVRVQFPDGRARSLPFASGYVLLTPPLVSAISALHTTADEASERMQQKIAAFGFRSKIEDDDLPGLLAAIEAAQSYRLPWREERIEGLRLARKYGTAREEAKLASAWLEGAIDPPPGDVVIALASALRDSGKSIEALSLTDLVTRKANGLDREETRVLVTQRGALWLDRYELQHDAECLDRARQCAKRSWAIGPSEECSMLYRRIDKLER
;
A
#
# COMPACT_ATOMS: atom_id res chain seq x y z
N MET A 1 -21.12 17.03 -6.52
CA MET A 1 -21.87 16.00 -5.77
C MET A 1 -22.80 16.79 -4.86
N ASP A 2 -24.12 16.66 -5.02
CA ASP A 2 -25.08 17.33 -4.13
C ASP A 2 -25.07 16.59 -2.79
N LEU A 3 -24.36 17.15 -1.80
CA LEU A 3 -24.25 16.62 -0.44
C LEU A 3 -25.38 17.16 0.47
N GLU A 4 -26.41 17.79 -0.10
CA GLU A 4 -27.50 18.42 0.66
C GLU A 4 -28.40 17.35 1.29
N GLY A 5 -28.53 17.37 2.62
CA GLY A 5 -29.31 16.39 3.37
C GLY A 5 -28.55 15.11 3.73
N GLU A 6 -27.29 14.99 3.33
CA GLU A 6 -26.39 13.95 3.86
C GLU A 6 -25.86 14.34 5.24
N ASP A 7 -25.55 13.36 6.06
CA ASP A 7 -24.87 13.54 7.33
C ASP A 7 -23.38 13.23 7.19
N VAL A 8 -22.58 13.95 7.97
CA VAL A 8 -21.13 13.71 8.04
C VAL A 8 -20.74 13.42 9.48
N SER A 9 -19.84 12.45 9.66
CA SER A 9 -19.28 12.18 10.98
C SER A 9 -18.56 13.42 11.50
N ALA A 10 -18.86 13.81 12.74
CA ALA A 10 -18.16 14.90 13.41
C ALA A 10 -16.66 14.59 13.61
N GLU A 11 -16.28 13.31 13.60
CA GLU A 11 -14.87 12.89 13.59
C GLU A 11 -14.15 13.34 12.31
N ALA A 12 -14.82 13.32 11.16
CA ALA A 12 -14.28 13.82 9.89
C ALA A 12 -14.20 15.36 9.85
N ILE A 13 -15.09 16.06 10.57
CA ILE A 13 -15.08 17.53 10.69
C ILE A 13 -13.95 18.02 11.60
N LEU A 14 -13.64 17.29 12.68
CA LEU A 14 -12.70 17.72 13.72
C LEU A 14 -11.34 18.21 13.18
N PRO A 15 -10.66 17.49 12.26
CA PRO A 15 -9.41 17.97 11.68
C PRO A 15 -9.56 19.31 10.93
N LEU A 16 -10.69 19.54 10.27
CA LEU A 16 -10.95 20.76 9.49
C LEU A 16 -11.09 21.99 10.39
N LEU A 17 -11.65 21.83 11.59
CA LEU A 17 -11.79 22.91 12.56
C LEU A 17 -10.45 23.47 13.06
N HIS A 18 -9.37 22.70 12.93
CA HIS A 18 -8.02 23.11 13.28
C HIS A 18 -7.22 23.71 12.11
N LYS A 19 -7.74 23.67 10.87
CA LYS A 19 -7.11 24.29 9.71
C LYS A 19 -7.23 25.83 9.75
N PRO A 20 -6.32 26.58 9.10
CA PRO A 20 -6.51 28.02 8.88
C PRO A 20 -7.85 28.28 8.17
N GLY A 21 -8.71 29.11 8.76
CA GLY A 21 -10.08 29.35 8.28
C GLY A 21 -11.16 28.48 8.95
N GLY A 22 -10.77 27.47 9.74
CA GLY A 22 -11.68 26.55 10.44
C GLY A 22 -12.66 27.22 11.40
N GLN A 23 -12.40 28.47 11.78
CA GLN A 23 -13.31 29.28 12.57
C GLN A 23 -14.64 29.56 11.85
N HIS A 24 -14.64 29.75 10.52
CA HIS A 24 -15.89 29.91 9.76
C HIS A 24 -16.72 28.63 9.75
N LEU A 25 -16.07 27.46 9.75
CA LEU A 25 -16.75 26.19 9.90
C LEU A 25 -17.31 26.03 11.33
N ALA A 26 -16.54 26.40 12.35
CA ALA A 26 -17.01 26.38 13.74
C ALA A 26 -18.24 27.26 13.97
N GLU A 27 -18.28 28.44 13.35
CA GLU A 27 -19.42 29.35 13.38
C GLU A 27 -20.63 28.77 12.63
N GLY A 28 -20.41 28.18 11.44
CA GLY A 28 -21.46 27.53 10.67
C GLY A 28 -22.04 26.27 11.32
N LEU A 29 -21.30 25.61 12.21
CA LEU A 29 -21.80 24.48 13.00
C LEU A 29 -22.80 24.94 14.07
N ILE A 30 -22.74 26.19 14.52
CA ILE A 30 -23.71 26.71 15.49
C ILE A 30 -25.07 26.85 14.80
N GLY A 31 -26.09 26.22 15.37
CA GLY A 31 -27.43 26.12 14.78
C GLY A 31 -27.61 24.91 13.87
N ALA A 32 -26.56 24.14 13.56
CA ALA A 32 -26.66 22.92 12.78
C ALA A 32 -27.33 21.79 13.57
N SER A 33 -27.92 20.83 12.84
CA SER A 33 -28.51 19.64 13.44
C SER A 33 -27.44 18.57 13.70
N PHE A 34 -27.51 17.94 14.86
CA PHE A 34 -26.57 16.93 15.34
C PHE A 34 -27.31 15.77 15.99
N TYR A 35 -26.82 14.55 15.78
CA TYR A 35 -27.33 13.35 16.44
C TYR A 35 -26.18 12.39 16.77
N VAL A 36 -26.42 11.43 17.67
CA VAL A 36 -25.40 10.46 18.12
C VAL A 36 -25.72 9.07 17.59
N ASP A 37 -26.84 8.49 18.06
CA ASP A 37 -27.22 7.11 17.72
C ASP A 37 -28.44 7.04 16.80
N ASP A 38 -29.35 8.01 16.89
CA ASP A 38 -30.64 8.01 16.20
C ASP A 38 -30.76 9.24 15.28
N PRO A 39 -30.81 9.06 13.95
CA PRO A 39 -30.89 10.16 12.99
C PRO A 39 -32.22 10.94 13.07
N ASP A 40 -33.28 10.35 13.66
CA ASP A 40 -34.55 11.04 13.87
C ASP A 40 -34.51 11.89 15.17
N ALA A 41 -33.58 11.63 16.08
CA ALA A 41 -33.42 12.32 17.35
C ALA A 41 -32.50 13.55 17.22
N LEU A 42 -32.86 14.46 16.32
CA LEU A 42 -32.04 15.64 16.03
C LEU A 42 -31.99 16.63 17.19
N THR A 43 -30.79 17.14 17.44
CA THR A 43 -30.50 18.22 18.39
C THR A 43 -29.83 19.38 17.68
N THR A 44 -29.93 20.58 18.22
CA THR A 44 -29.30 21.78 17.64
C THR A 44 -27.99 22.07 18.35
N ILE A 45 -26.89 22.25 17.62
CA ILE A 45 -25.62 22.68 18.19
C ILE A 45 -25.74 24.14 18.66
N VAL A 46 -25.46 24.39 19.94
CA VAL A 46 -25.51 25.73 20.55
C VAL A 46 -24.11 26.32 20.73
N SER A 47 -23.14 25.49 21.06
CA SER A 47 -21.75 25.93 21.20
C SER A 47 -20.78 24.77 21.00
N LEU A 48 -19.59 25.06 20.49
CA LEU A 48 -18.51 24.10 20.31
C LEU A 48 -17.26 24.60 21.04
N ASP A 49 -16.69 23.79 21.93
CA ASP A 49 -15.41 24.06 22.55
C ASP A 49 -14.31 23.22 21.87
N LEU A 50 -13.49 23.87 21.06
CA LEU A 50 -12.41 23.23 20.32
C LEU A 50 -11.27 22.71 21.21
N ARG A 51 -11.12 23.23 22.44
CA ARG A 51 -10.07 22.77 23.36
C ARG A 51 -10.42 21.44 24.00
N SER A 52 -11.65 21.34 24.50
CA SER A 52 -12.17 20.10 25.11
C SER A 52 -12.82 19.14 24.10
N ARG A 53 -12.98 19.56 22.84
CA ARG A 53 -13.71 18.85 21.77
C ARG A 53 -15.14 18.51 22.18
N ALA A 54 -15.74 19.35 23.03
CA ALA A 54 -17.11 19.17 23.51
C ALA A 54 -18.08 20.02 22.69
N VAL A 55 -19.22 19.44 22.36
CA VAL A 55 -20.35 20.11 21.72
C VAL A 55 -21.48 20.24 22.73
N ARG A 56 -22.03 21.45 22.87
CA ARG A 56 -23.26 21.69 23.62
C ARG A 56 -24.41 21.68 22.63
N VAL A 57 -25.38 20.81 22.88
CA VAL A 57 -26.56 20.66 22.03
C VAL A 57 -27.83 20.97 22.82
N GLN A 58 -28.86 21.44 22.11
CA GLN A 58 -30.20 21.67 22.63
C GLN A 58 -31.18 20.69 21.97
N PHE A 59 -31.94 19.99 22.81
CA PHE A 59 -32.99 19.07 22.38
C PHE A 59 -34.27 19.86 22.03
N PRO A 60 -35.18 19.28 21.23
CA PRO A 60 -36.47 19.90 20.91
C PRO A 60 -37.33 20.22 22.15
N ASP A 61 -37.14 19.49 23.26
CA ASP A 61 -37.81 19.73 24.54
C ASP A 61 -37.19 20.91 25.35
N GLY A 62 -36.20 21.60 24.78
CA GLY A 62 -35.51 22.74 25.35
C GLY A 62 -34.36 22.39 26.29
N ARG A 63 -34.14 21.12 26.63
CA ARG A 63 -33.01 20.70 27.47
C ARG A 63 -31.70 20.88 26.72
N ALA A 64 -30.62 21.18 27.45
CA ALA A 64 -29.28 21.28 26.88
C ALA A 64 -28.33 20.27 27.53
N ARG A 65 -27.43 19.68 26.73
CA ARG A 65 -26.42 18.72 27.20
C ARG A 65 -25.08 19.00 26.52
N SER A 66 -24.00 18.68 27.21
CA SER A 66 -22.65 18.66 26.64
C SER A 66 -22.26 17.22 26.32
N LEU A 67 -21.74 16.99 25.11
CA LEU A 67 -21.35 15.69 24.57
C LEU A 67 -19.97 15.80 23.89
N PRO A 68 -19.21 14.70 23.75
CA PRO A 68 -18.05 14.69 22.87
C PRO A 68 -18.49 14.97 21.42
N PHE A 69 -17.86 15.92 20.73
CA PHE A 69 -18.27 16.24 19.37
C PHE A 69 -18.08 15.05 18.42
N ALA A 70 -16.95 14.33 18.55
CA ALA A 70 -16.62 13.16 17.74
C ALA A 70 -17.60 11.97 17.87
N SER A 71 -18.52 11.99 18.84
CA SER A 71 -19.41 10.84 19.07
C SER A 71 -20.64 10.83 18.17
N GLY A 72 -20.82 11.82 17.29
CA GLY A 72 -22.04 11.93 16.50
C GLY A 72 -21.83 12.44 15.09
N TYR A 73 -22.94 12.79 14.47
CA TYR A 73 -23.08 13.16 13.07
C TYR A 73 -23.73 14.52 12.96
N VAL A 74 -23.29 15.31 11.99
CA VAL A 74 -23.84 16.63 11.67
C VAL A 74 -24.59 16.52 10.35
N LEU A 75 -25.84 16.99 10.32
CA LEU A 75 -26.56 17.13 9.05
C LEU A 75 -26.00 18.30 8.27
N LEU A 76 -25.60 18.03 7.03
CA LEU A 76 -25.02 19.03 6.15
C LEU A 76 -26.09 20.00 5.64
N THR A 77 -25.83 21.28 5.89
CA THR A 77 -26.56 22.40 5.28
C THR A 77 -25.71 23.00 4.15
N PRO A 78 -26.31 23.70 3.16
CA PRO A 78 -25.53 24.32 2.08
C PRO A 78 -24.38 25.24 2.58
N PRO A 79 -24.57 26.05 3.64
CA PRO A 79 -23.47 26.81 4.24
C PRO A 79 -22.35 25.94 4.80
N LEU A 80 -22.69 24.82 5.47
CA LEU A 80 -21.70 23.87 6.00
C LEU A 80 -20.92 23.17 4.89
N VAL A 81 -21.60 22.72 3.83
CA VAL A 81 -20.95 22.13 2.65
C VAL A 81 -19.96 23.11 2.04
N SER A 82 -20.37 24.38 1.89
CA SER A 82 -19.49 25.44 1.37
C SER A 82 -18.30 25.71 2.29
N ALA A 83 -18.51 25.73 3.61
CA ALA A 83 -17.45 25.98 4.58
C ALA A 83 -16.44 24.83 4.65
N ILE A 84 -16.91 23.57 4.60
CA ILE A 84 -16.06 22.38 4.51
C ILE A 84 -15.25 22.40 3.22
N SER A 85 -15.92 22.67 2.10
CA SER A 85 -15.28 22.74 0.77
C SER A 85 -14.24 23.85 0.68
N ALA A 86 -14.46 25.00 1.32
CA ALA A 86 -13.50 26.10 1.39
C ALA A 86 -12.23 25.78 2.21
N LEU A 87 -12.30 24.74 3.07
CA LEU A 87 -11.17 24.27 3.87
C LEU A 87 -10.42 23.09 3.24
N HIS A 88 -10.93 22.55 2.13
CA HIS A 88 -10.17 21.66 1.28
C HIS A 88 -9.13 22.49 0.51
N THR A 89 -7.87 22.17 0.78
CA THR A 89 -6.75 22.78 0.08
C THR A 89 -6.49 22.05 -1.23
N THR A 90 -5.79 22.70 -2.16
CA THR A 90 -5.30 22.04 -3.38
C THR A 90 -4.40 20.83 -3.08
N ALA A 91 -3.76 20.81 -1.91
CA ALA A 91 -2.95 19.69 -1.44
C ALA A 91 -3.81 18.49 -1.00
N ASP A 92 -4.96 18.74 -0.37
CA ASP A 92 -5.92 17.68 0.01
C ASP A 92 -6.48 17.03 -1.27
N GLU A 93 -6.93 17.83 -2.24
CA GLU A 93 -7.41 17.31 -3.54
C GLU A 93 -6.33 16.54 -4.30
N ALA A 94 -5.08 17.03 -4.28
CA ALA A 94 -3.97 16.32 -4.90
C ALA A 94 -3.78 14.95 -4.26
N SER A 95 -3.79 14.87 -2.92
CA SER A 95 -3.62 13.63 -2.16
C SER A 95 -4.74 12.63 -2.44
N GLU A 96 -5.99 13.08 -2.47
CA GLU A 96 -7.14 12.24 -2.86
C GLU A 96 -7.00 11.70 -4.29
N ARG A 97 -6.57 12.52 -5.24
CA ARG A 97 -6.30 12.07 -6.62
C ARG A 97 -5.17 11.05 -6.68
N MET A 98 -4.12 11.20 -5.87
CA MET A 98 -3.04 10.21 -5.78
C MET A 98 -3.57 8.88 -5.27
N GLN A 99 -4.34 8.90 -4.17
CA GLN A 99 -4.96 7.70 -3.60
C GLN A 99 -5.87 7.00 -4.61
N GLN A 100 -6.70 7.74 -5.35
CA GLN A 100 -7.57 7.19 -6.38
C GLN A 100 -6.78 6.50 -7.51
N LYS A 101 -5.70 7.11 -7.99
CA LYS A 101 -4.82 6.50 -9.01
C LYS A 101 -4.14 5.22 -8.50
N ILE A 102 -3.66 5.25 -7.26
CA ILE A 102 -3.00 4.09 -6.63
C ILE A 102 -4.02 2.94 -6.44
N ALA A 103 -5.23 3.27 -5.99
CA ALA A 103 -6.33 2.30 -5.85
C ALA A 103 -6.74 1.70 -7.21
N ALA A 104 -6.80 2.51 -8.26
CA ALA A 104 -7.10 2.05 -9.62
C ALA A 104 -6.03 1.08 -10.16
N PHE A 105 -4.77 1.20 -9.72
CA PHE A 105 -3.73 0.23 -10.06
C PHE A 105 -3.91 -1.11 -9.33
N GLY A 106 -4.49 -1.09 -8.12
CA GLY A 106 -4.87 -2.29 -7.37
C GLY A 106 -4.57 -2.25 -5.87
N PHE A 107 -3.83 -1.26 -5.38
CA PHE A 107 -3.47 -1.14 -3.97
C PHE A 107 -4.66 -0.63 -3.14
N ARG A 108 -5.13 -1.43 -2.17
CA ARG A 108 -6.34 -1.11 -1.38
C ARG A 108 -6.08 -0.75 0.07
N SER A 109 -4.83 -0.87 0.53
CA SER A 109 -4.48 -0.54 1.91
C SER A 109 -4.44 0.98 2.12
N LYS A 110 -4.52 1.39 3.39
CA LYS A 110 -4.28 2.79 3.77
C LYS A 110 -2.79 3.08 3.61
N ILE A 111 -2.47 4.10 2.81
CA ILE A 111 -1.10 4.55 2.52
C ILE A 111 -0.82 5.81 3.35
N GLU A 112 0.37 5.89 3.94
CA GLU A 112 0.82 7.08 4.66
C GLU A 112 1.06 8.24 3.69
N ASP A 113 0.74 9.47 4.10
CA ASP A 113 0.79 10.64 3.22
C ASP A 113 2.20 10.89 2.64
N ASP A 114 3.25 10.62 3.43
CA ASP A 114 4.65 10.76 3.01
C ASP A 114 5.06 9.74 1.93
N ASP A 115 4.39 8.58 1.89
CA ASP A 115 4.69 7.48 0.96
C ASP A 115 3.85 7.57 -0.33
N LEU A 116 2.77 8.37 -0.35
CA LEU A 116 1.88 8.53 -1.52
C LEU A 116 2.64 8.95 -2.80
N PRO A 117 3.52 9.98 -2.77
CA PRO A 117 4.19 10.44 -3.99
C PRO A 117 5.12 9.37 -4.57
N GLY A 118 5.84 8.65 -3.72
CA GLY A 118 6.78 7.61 -4.14
C GLY A 118 6.08 6.42 -4.80
N LEU A 119 5.00 5.93 -4.18
CA LEU A 119 4.23 4.82 -4.73
C LEU A 119 3.50 5.21 -6.02
N LEU A 120 2.96 6.43 -6.10
CA LEU A 120 2.34 6.92 -7.32
C LEU A 120 3.36 7.02 -8.46
N ALA A 121 4.54 7.59 -8.22
CA ALA A 121 5.58 7.71 -9.23
C ALA A 121 6.02 6.34 -9.79
N ALA A 122 6.13 5.34 -8.91
CA ALA A 122 6.40 3.96 -9.29
C ALA A 122 5.32 3.39 -10.23
N ILE A 123 4.05 3.61 -9.89
CA ILE A 123 2.89 3.18 -10.68
C ILE A 123 2.82 3.88 -12.03
N GLU A 124 3.04 5.20 -12.07
CA GLU A 124 3.02 5.97 -13.33
C GLU A 124 4.14 5.52 -14.28
N ALA A 125 5.32 5.18 -13.74
CA ALA A 125 6.39 4.58 -14.52
C ALA A 125 6.00 3.20 -15.08
N ALA A 126 5.33 2.37 -14.29
CA ALA A 126 4.83 1.06 -14.74
C ALA A 126 3.75 1.20 -15.83
N GLN A 127 2.78 2.09 -15.66
CA GLN A 127 1.74 2.36 -16.67
C GLN A 127 2.32 2.88 -17.99
N SER A 128 3.46 3.55 -17.92
CA SER A 128 4.18 4.07 -19.08
C SER A 128 5.21 3.09 -19.65
N TYR A 129 5.31 1.86 -19.12
CA TYR A 129 6.35 0.88 -19.45
C TYR A 129 7.76 1.49 -19.44
N ARG A 130 8.03 2.34 -18.45
CA ARG A 130 9.31 3.00 -18.26
C ARG A 130 10.02 2.36 -17.09
N LEU A 131 11.27 1.98 -17.30
CA LEU A 131 12.15 1.55 -16.21
C LEU A 131 12.63 2.77 -15.39
N PRO A 132 12.31 2.87 -14.09
CA PRO A 132 12.81 3.95 -13.23
C PRO A 132 14.32 3.83 -12.94
N TRP A 133 14.90 4.89 -12.38
CA TRP A 133 16.29 4.85 -11.88
C TRP A 133 16.44 3.88 -10.70
N ARG A 134 17.65 3.37 -10.46
CA ARG A 134 17.87 2.29 -9.46
C ARG A 134 17.32 2.62 -8.08
N GLU A 135 17.55 3.83 -7.59
CA GLU A 135 17.05 4.28 -6.28
C GLU A 135 15.52 4.35 -6.24
N GLU A 136 14.89 4.87 -7.30
CA GLU A 136 13.44 4.91 -7.46
C GLU A 136 12.82 3.51 -7.52
N ARG A 137 13.50 2.54 -8.14
CA ARG A 137 13.04 1.15 -8.18
C ARG A 137 13.09 0.50 -6.81
N ILE A 138 14.19 0.66 -6.09
CA ILE A 138 14.35 0.12 -4.74
C ILE A 138 13.24 0.67 -3.84
N GLU A 139 13.02 1.98 -3.88
CA GLU A 139 11.98 2.62 -3.08
C GLU A 139 10.57 2.21 -3.51
N GLY A 140 10.28 2.21 -4.81
CA GLY A 140 8.99 1.79 -5.34
C GLY A 140 8.66 0.33 -5.00
N LEU A 141 9.63 -0.59 -5.06
CA LEU A 141 9.46 -1.98 -4.65
C LEU A 141 9.26 -2.12 -3.14
N ARG A 142 10.00 -1.34 -2.33
CA ARG A 142 9.81 -1.27 -0.87
C ARG A 142 8.38 -0.85 -0.53
N LEU A 143 7.88 0.21 -1.17
CA LEU A 143 6.53 0.72 -0.99
C LEU A 143 5.47 -0.27 -1.48
N ALA A 144 5.68 -0.89 -2.65
CA ALA A 144 4.78 -1.91 -3.17
C ALA A 144 4.66 -3.10 -2.22
N ARG A 145 5.77 -3.52 -1.58
CA ARG A 145 5.75 -4.58 -0.58
C ARG A 145 5.13 -4.14 0.76
N LYS A 146 5.31 -2.88 1.17
CA LYS A 146 4.72 -2.32 2.40
C LYS A 146 3.20 -2.24 2.31
N TYR A 147 2.67 -1.78 1.17
CA TYR A 147 1.25 -1.45 1.01
C TYR A 147 0.46 -2.44 0.16
N GLY A 148 1.12 -3.26 -0.64
CA GLY A 148 0.47 -4.14 -1.58
C GLY A 148 0.51 -5.61 -1.23
N THR A 149 -0.15 -6.39 -2.08
CA THR A 149 0.00 -7.84 -2.12
C THR A 149 1.18 -8.27 -3.00
N ALA A 150 1.67 -9.50 -2.84
CA ALA A 150 2.67 -10.07 -3.76
C ALA A 150 2.22 -10.02 -5.24
N ARG A 151 0.91 -10.06 -5.50
CA ARG A 151 0.36 -9.90 -6.85
C ARG A 151 0.53 -8.48 -7.40
N GLU A 152 0.36 -7.46 -6.56
CA GLU A 152 0.56 -6.06 -6.94
C GLU A 152 2.04 -5.73 -7.14
N GLU A 153 2.91 -6.23 -6.26
CA GLU A 153 4.37 -6.14 -6.43
C GLU A 153 4.82 -6.79 -7.75
N ALA A 154 4.33 -8.01 -8.04
CA ALA A 154 4.62 -8.69 -9.30
C ALA A 154 4.12 -7.90 -10.52
N LYS A 155 2.89 -7.37 -10.47
CA LYS A 155 2.33 -6.54 -11.55
C LYS A 155 3.20 -5.31 -11.82
N LEU A 156 3.65 -4.62 -10.77
CA LEU A 156 4.53 -3.46 -10.89
C LEU A 156 5.88 -3.83 -11.52
N ALA A 157 6.55 -4.85 -10.97
CA ALA A 157 7.87 -5.28 -11.43
C ALA A 157 7.84 -5.83 -12.87
N SER A 158 6.80 -6.58 -13.25
CA SER A 158 6.61 -7.05 -14.63
C SER A 158 6.49 -5.89 -15.61
N ALA A 159 5.68 -4.87 -15.30
CA ALA A 159 5.51 -3.71 -16.18
C ALA A 159 6.80 -2.91 -16.38
N TRP A 160 7.65 -2.79 -15.35
CA TRP A 160 8.97 -2.18 -15.49
C TRP A 160 9.93 -3.00 -16.35
N LEU A 161 9.86 -4.33 -16.27
CA LEU A 161 10.68 -5.21 -17.10
C LEU A 161 10.27 -5.20 -18.57
N GLU A 162 9.00 -4.95 -18.88
CA GLU A 162 8.57 -4.71 -20.28
C GLU A 162 9.24 -3.48 -20.90
N GLY A 163 9.56 -2.48 -20.08
CA GLY A 163 10.30 -1.28 -20.48
C GLY A 163 11.82 -1.39 -20.40
N ALA A 164 12.36 -2.53 -19.96
CA ALA A 164 13.78 -2.70 -19.70
C ALA A 164 14.55 -3.17 -20.94
N ILE A 165 15.82 -2.78 -21.02
CA ILE A 165 16.77 -3.34 -22.00
C ILE A 165 17.26 -4.72 -21.55
N ASP A 166 17.73 -5.55 -22.50
CA ASP A 166 18.41 -6.82 -22.20
C ASP A 166 19.92 -6.56 -22.01
N PRO A 167 20.56 -7.03 -20.92
CA PRO A 167 19.98 -7.80 -19.81
C PRO A 167 19.11 -6.96 -18.86
N PRO A 168 18.01 -7.54 -18.33
CA PRO A 168 17.14 -6.84 -17.40
C PRO A 168 17.85 -6.55 -16.07
N PRO A 169 17.44 -5.49 -15.34
CA PRO A 169 18.00 -5.16 -14.03
C PRO A 169 17.77 -6.28 -13.00
N GLY A 170 18.85 -6.71 -12.33
CA GLY A 170 18.82 -7.80 -11.37
C GLY A 170 17.88 -7.56 -10.19
N ASP A 171 17.85 -6.35 -9.64
CA ASP A 171 16.98 -5.95 -8.53
C ASP A 171 15.49 -6.20 -8.83
N VAL A 172 15.04 -5.85 -10.04
CA VAL A 172 13.64 -6.01 -10.45
C VAL A 172 13.32 -7.48 -10.73
N VAL A 173 14.25 -8.22 -11.34
CA VAL A 173 14.11 -9.66 -11.58
C VAL A 173 13.98 -10.43 -10.27
N ILE A 174 14.81 -10.10 -9.27
CA ILE A 174 14.79 -10.71 -7.94
C ILE A 174 13.47 -10.42 -7.21
N ALA A 175 13.01 -9.16 -7.26
CA ALA A 175 11.74 -8.78 -6.64
C ALA A 175 10.56 -9.49 -7.31
N LEU A 176 10.52 -9.52 -8.65
CA LEU A 176 9.47 -10.21 -9.39
C LEU A 176 9.48 -11.72 -9.13
N ALA A 177 10.65 -12.37 -9.11
CA ALA A 177 10.75 -13.79 -8.81
C ALA A 177 10.22 -14.12 -7.40
N SER A 178 10.53 -13.28 -6.40
CA SER A 178 9.98 -13.41 -5.04
C SER A 178 8.46 -13.24 -5.04
N ALA A 179 7.96 -12.16 -5.63
CA ALA A 179 6.54 -11.84 -5.65
C ALA A 179 5.70 -12.89 -6.41
N LEU A 180 6.22 -13.45 -7.51
CA LEU A 180 5.60 -14.56 -8.23
C LEU A 180 5.57 -15.84 -7.38
N ARG A 181 6.65 -16.15 -6.66
CA ARG A 181 6.68 -17.29 -5.74
C ARG A 181 5.63 -17.14 -4.64
N ASP A 182 5.58 -15.98 -3.99
CA ASP A 182 4.66 -15.70 -2.87
C ASP A 182 3.19 -15.66 -3.32
N SER A 183 2.93 -15.35 -4.59
CA SER A 183 1.59 -15.43 -5.20
C SER A 183 1.25 -16.80 -5.80
N GLY A 184 2.10 -17.82 -5.61
CA GLY A 184 1.88 -19.19 -6.07
C GLY A 184 2.17 -19.45 -7.55
N LYS A 185 2.75 -18.48 -8.26
CA LYS A 185 3.14 -18.58 -9.68
C LYS A 185 4.56 -19.14 -9.84
N SER A 186 4.84 -20.25 -9.17
CA SER A 186 6.21 -20.81 -9.07
C SER A 186 6.84 -21.19 -10.41
N ILE A 187 6.04 -21.55 -11.42
CA ILE A 187 6.55 -21.86 -12.77
C ILE A 187 7.09 -20.59 -13.45
N GLU A 188 6.31 -19.51 -13.44
CA GLU A 188 6.71 -18.22 -14.00
C GLU A 188 7.95 -17.67 -13.27
N ALA A 189 7.95 -17.75 -11.93
CA ALA A 189 9.09 -17.36 -11.11
C ALA A 189 10.37 -18.13 -11.48
N LEU A 190 10.25 -19.45 -11.67
CA LEU A 190 11.39 -20.30 -11.98
C LEU A 190 11.97 -20.01 -13.36
N SER A 191 11.12 -19.83 -14.37
CA SER A 191 11.57 -19.41 -15.72
C SER A 191 12.28 -18.06 -15.69
N LEU A 192 11.80 -17.10 -14.88
CA LEU A 192 12.46 -15.81 -14.72
C LEU A 192 13.88 -15.96 -14.15
N THR A 193 14.08 -16.88 -13.20
CA THR A 193 15.41 -17.14 -12.63
C THR A 193 16.40 -17.82 -13.58
N ASP A 194 15.98 -18.27 -14.78
CA ASP A 194 16.90 -18.82 -15.79
C ASP A 194 17.94 -17.77 -16.26
N LEU A 195 17.71 -16.48 -15.96
CA LEU A 195 18.69 -15.42 -16.18
C LEU A 195 20.09 -15.76 -15.62
N VAL A 196 20.18 -16.45 -14.47
CA VAL A 196 21.47 -16.82 -13.85
C VAL A 196 22.28 -17.84 -14.66
N THR A 197 21.69 -18.48 -15.68
CA THR A 197 22.39 -19.42 -16.56
C THR A 197 22.87 -18.77 -17.85
N ARG A 198 22.46 -17.52 -18.14
CA ARG A 198 22.92 -16.78 -19.32
C ARG A 198 24.35 -16.27 -19.11
N LYS A 199 25.14 -16.26 -20.19
CA LYS A 199 26.54 -15.79 -20.18
C LYS A 199 26.65 -14.28 -19.93
N ALA A 200 25.75 -13.49 -20.51
CA ALA A 200 25.66 -12.04 -20.34
C ALA A 200 24.34 -11.71 -19.63
N ASN A 201 24.27 -12.00 -18.33
CA ASN A 201 23.06 -11.86 -17.54
C ASN A 201 22.91 -10.49 -16.84
N GLY A 202 23.94 -9.65 -16.88
CA GLY A 202 23.92 -8.31 -16.30
C GLY A 202 23.88 -8.25 -14.77
N LEU A 203 23.96 -9.40 -14.10
CA LEU A 203 23.86 -9.50 -12.64
C LEU A 203 25.22 -9.25 -12.00
N ASP A 204 25.22 -8.48 -10.91
CA ASP A 204 26.40 -8.45 -10.04
C ASP A 204 26.54 -9.75 -9.23
N ARG A 205 27.63 -9.85 -8.46
CA ARG A 205 27.94 -11.05 -7.66
C ARG A 205 26.85 -11.33 -6.62
N GLU A 206 26.31 -10.28 -6.01
CA GLU A 206 25.31 -10.38 -4.94
C GLU A 206 23.93 -10.72 -5.52
N GLU A 207 23.53 -10.06 -6.59
CA GLU A 207 22.30 -10.34 -7.34
C GLU A 207 22.30 -11.79 -7.86
N THR A 208 23.43 -12.26 -8.39
CA THR A 208 23.58 -13.66 -8.80
C THR A 208 23.36 -14.62 -7.62
N ARG A 209 23.92 -14.30 -6.45
CA ARG A 209 23.79 -15.12 -5.23
C ARG A 209 22.34 -15.20 -4.76
N VAL A 210 21.65 -14.06 -4.69
CA VAL A 210 20.25 -13.97 -4.30
C VAL A 210 19.36 -14.74 -5.28
N LEU A 211 19.52 -14.51 -6.59
CA LEU A 211 18.66 -15.12 -7.60
C LEU A 211 18.87 -16.65 -7.71
N VAL A 212 20.11 -17.13 -7.54
CA VAL A 212 20.39 -18.58 -7.45
C VAL A 212 19.76 -19.19 -6.19
N THR A 213 19.76 -18.47 -5.06
CA THR A 213 19.14 -18.94 -3.82
C THR A 213 17.61 -19.04 -3.97
N GLN A 214 16.97 -18.02 -4.55
CA GLN A 214 15.54 -18.04 -4.88
C GLN A 214 15.18 -19.19 -5.84
N ARG A 215 16.00 -19.40 -6.88
CA ARG A 215 15.85 -20.53 -7.80
C ARG A 215 15.88 -21.88 -7.07
N GLY A 216 16.83 -22.06 -6.15
CA GLY A 216 16.91 -23.27 -5.32
C GLY A 216 15.65 -23.49 -4.48
N ALA A 217 15.12 -22.42 -3.88
CA ALA A 217 13.90 -22.49 -3.09
C ALA A 217 12.66 -22.85 -3.94
N LEU A 218 12.57 -22.34 -5.16
CA LEU A 218 11.52 -22.68 -6.12
C LEU A 218 11.57 -24.16 -6.54
N TRP A 219 12.77 -24.71 -6.74
CA TRP A 219 12.93 -26.15 -7.01
C TRP A 219 12.45 -27.01 -5.83
N LEU A 220 12.71 -26.58 -4.59
CA LEU A 220 12.18 -27.27 -3.41
C LEU A 220 10.66 -27.21 -3.30
N ASP A 221 10.06 -26.05 -3.58
CA ASP A 221 8.60 -25.93 -3.57
C ASP A 221 7.97 -26.90 -4.59
N ARG A 222 8.60 -27.07 -5.76
CA ARG A 222 8.16 -28.07 -6.75
C ARG A 222 8.37 -29.50 -6.28
N TYR A 223 9.50 -29.80 -5.63
CA TYR A 223 9.76 -31.11 -5.06
C TYR A 223 8.68 -31.48 -4.03
N GLU A 224 8.30 -30.56 -3.14
CA GLU A 224 7.27 -30.83 -2.13
C GLU A 224 5.89 -31.09 -2.73
N LEU A 225 5.60 -30.55 -3.93
CA LEU A 225 4.35 -30.78 -4.65
C LEU A 225 4.36 -32.06 -5.50
N GLN A 226 5.48 -32.38 -6.13
CA GLN A 226 5.58 -33.43 -7.18
C GLN A 226 6.33 -34.67 -6.72
N HIS A 227 7.10 -34.57 -5.63
CA HIS A 227 8.03 -35.58 -5.12
C HIS A 227 9.04 -36.10 -6.15
N ASP A 228 9.40 -35.24 -7.11
CA ASP A 228 10.37 -35.55 -8.16
C ASP A 228 11.82 -35.31 -7.69
N ALA A 229 12.60 -36.39 -7.59
CA ALA A 229 13.99 -36.33 -7.14
C ALA A 229 14.87 -35.37 -7.96
N GLU A 230 14.56 -35.15 -9.25
CA GLU A 230 15.32 -34.20 -10.08
C GLU A 230 15.19 -32.76 -9.55
N CYS A 231 14.02 -32.39 -9.02
CA CYS A 231 13.81 -31.08 -8.41
C CYS A 231 14.70 -30.88 -7.17
N LEU A 232 14.86 -31.91 -6.34
CA LEU A 232 15.73 -31.86 -5.17
C LEU A 232 17.22 -31.71 -5.56
N ASP A 233 17.66 -32.44 -6.59
CA ASP A 233 19.03 -32.32 -7.10
C ASP A 233 19.31 -30.93 -7.69
N ARG A 234 18.37 -30.36 -8.44
CA ARG A 234 18.47 -28.99 -8.97
C ARG A 234 18.53 -27.96 -7.84
N ALA A 235 17.74 -28.13 -6.77
CA ALA A 235 17.82 -27.29 -5.58
C ALA A 235 19.21 -27.35 -4.92
N ARG A 236 19.78 -28.56 -4.78
CA ARG A 236 21.11 -28.79 -4.23
C ARG A 236 22.21 -28.12 -5.05
N GLN A 237 22.13 -28.19 -6.39
CA GLN A 237 23.07 -27.50 -7.27
C GLN A 237 23.01 -25.97 -7.08
N CYS A 238 21.80 -25.41 -6.94
CA CYS A 238 21.62 -23.99 -6.65
C CYS A 238 22.21 -23.61 -5.28
N ALA A 239 21.97 -24.39 -4.23
CA ALA A 239 22.53 -24.15 -2.91
C ALA A 239 24.07 -24.17 -2.92
N LYS A 240 24.69 -25.14 -3.61
CA LYS A 240 26.16 -25.22 -3.79
C LYS A 240 26.71 -23.98 -4.49
N ARG A 241 26.06 -23.56 -5.58
CA ARG A 241 26.49 -22.39 -6.34
C ARG A 241 26.35 -21.10 -5.52
N SER A 242 25.26 -20.92 -4.79
CA SER A 242 25.07 -19.76 -3.92
C SER A 242 26.14 -19.70 -2.82
N TRP A 243 26.39 -20.82 -2.14
CA TRP A 243 27.42 -20.91 -1.08
C TRP A 243 28.83 -20.60 -1.59
N ALA A 244 29.16 -21.07 -2.80
CA ALA A 244 30.45 -20.79 -3.43
C ALA A 244 30.64 -19.30 -3.75
N ILE A 245 29.54 -18.56 -3.98
CA ILE A 245 29.61 -17.10 -4.15
C ILE A 245 29.80 -16.42 -2.80
N GLY A 246 29.04 -16.81 -1.78
CA GLY A 246 29.19 -16.35 -0.41
C GLY A 246 28.10 -16.92 0.51
N PRO A 247 28.41 -17.32 1.75
CA PRO A 247 27.41 -17.80 2.69
C PRO A 247 26.47 -16.66 3.14
N SER A 248 25.18 -16.98 3.30
CA SER A 248 24.20 -16.09 3.94
C SER A 248 23.16 -16.88 4.72
N GLU A 249 22.31 -16.16 5.43
CA GLU A 249 21.18 -16.74 6.16
C GLU A 249 20.23 -17.47 5.23
N GLU A 250 19.85 -16.87 4.10
CA GLU A 250 18.93 -17.47 3.11
C GLU A 250 19.51 -18.74 2.49
N CYS A 251 20.81 -18.73 2.17
CA CYS A 251 21.50 -19.92 1.69
C CYS A 251 21.53 -21.02 2.76
N SER A 252 21.77 -20.65 4.02
CA SER A 252 21.74 -21.59 5.15
C SER A 252 20.35 -22.18 5.37
N MET A 253 19.29 -21.39 5.25
CA MET A 253 17.90 -21.87 5.32
C MET A 253 17.59 -22.85 4.18
N LEU A 254 18.07 -22.57 2.96
CA LEU A 254 17.90 -23.45 1.81
C LEU A 254 18.55 -24.83 2.08
N TYR A 255 19.79 -24.86 2.58
CA TYR A 255 20.45 -26.11 2.96
C TYR A 255 19.71 -26.88 4.05
N ARG A 256 19.28 -26.19 5.12
CA ARG A 256 18.51 -26.85 6.19
C ARG A 256 17.21 -27.48 5.67
N ARG A 257 16.55 -26.83 4.71
CA ARG A 257 15.34 -27.38 4.08
C ARG A 257 15.66 -28.59 3.21
N ILE A 258 16.75 -28.56 2.44
CA ILE A 258 17.25 -29.72 1.68
C ILE A 258 17.52 -30.90 2.62
N ASP A 259 18.33 -30.69 3.66
CA ASP A 259 18.71 -31.73 4.63
C ASP A 259 17.50 -32.37 5.32
N LYS A 260 16.44 -31.59 5.55
CA LYS A 260 15.19 -32.09 6.16
C LYS A 260 14.40 -32.98 5.20
N LEU A 261 14.42 -32.69 3.90
CA LEU A 261 13.68 -33.44 2.88
C LEU A 261 14.43 -34.71 2.43
N GLU A 262 15.73 -34.79 2.69
CA GLU A 262 16.56 -35.97 2.40
C GLU A 262 16.55 -37.03 3.51
N ARG A 263 16.01 -36.70 4.68
CA ARG A 263 15.89 -37.59 5.85
C ARG A 263 14.52 -38.26 5.89
#